data_AF-A0A9P3I5L2-F1
#
_entry.id   AF-A0A9P3I5L2-F1
#
_cell.length_a   1.000
_cell.length_b   1.000
_cell.length_c   1.000
_cell.angle_alpha   90.00
_cell.angle_beta   90.00
_cell.angle_gamma   90.00
#
_symmetry.space_group_name_H-M   'P 1'
#
loop_
_entity.id
_entity.type
_entity.pdbx_description
1 polymer ?
#
loop_
_entity_poly.entity_id
_entity_poly.type
_entity_poly.pdbx_seq_one_letter_code
_entity_poly.pdbx_strand_id
1 'polypeptide(L)'
;MAIEAKAPGKANRGWISVGWSQRGAMVPADAVIGNLPGGRVVPYLLKGYRTVKLLPTAAFKIGDDVSTMRTAANATIIKFSRVKGTGVAAKFAMSGVTKLIWAFSCTGNTRLGFHDSNFGTAKVDFSCRTAPSSQPSPDYEEDEQSD
;
A
#
# COMPACT_ATOMS: atom_id res chain seq x y z
N MET A 1 -1.86 2.96 9.59
CA MET A 1 -2.24 1.78 8.78
C MET A 1 -1.02 0.92 8.59
N ALA A 2 -1.09 -0.39 8.88
CA ALA A 2 -0.06 -1.36 8.53
C ALA A 2 -0.26 -1.83 7.09
N ILE A 3 0.82 -1.95 6.33
CA ILE A 3 0.79 -2.32 4.92
C ILE A 3 1.81 -3.43 4.70
N GLU A 4 1.37 -4.49 4.03
CA GLU A 4 2.24 -5.57 3.55
C GLU A 4 2.23 -5.56 2.03
N ALA A 5 3.41 -5.56 1.42
CA ALA A 5 3.56 -5.70 -0.03
C ALA A 5 4.48 -6.87 -0.33
N LYS A 6 4.05 -7.74 -1.26
CA LYS A 6 4.75 -8.96 -1.64
C LYS A 6 5.01 -8.97 -3.15
N ALA A 7 6.28 -8.98 -3.55
CA ALA A 7 6.68 -9.19 -4.94
C ALA A 7 7.04 -10.68 -5.14
N PRO A 8 6.49 -11.35 -6.17
CA PRO A 8 6.90 -12.71 -6.53
C PRO A 8 8.30 -12.74 -7.16
N GLY A 9 9.03 -13.83 -6.96
CA GLY A 9 10.34 -14.06 -7.57
C GLY A 9 11.36 -14.62 -6.58
N LYS A 10 12.50 -15.17 -7.06
CA LYS A 10 13.54 -15.67 -6.14
C LYS A 10 13.98 -14.55 -5.17
N ALA A 11 14.26 -14.92 -3.92
CA ALA A 11 14.81 -14.03 -2.88
C ALA A 11 15.89 -13.08 -3.46
N ASN A 12 15.91 -11.82 -3.01
CA ASN A 12 16.90 -10.79 -3.39
C ASN A 12 16.89 -10.28 -4.85
N ARG A 13 15.83 -10.45 -5.63
CA ARG A 13 15.87 -10.11 -7.07
C ARG A 13 15.42 -8.71 -7.51
N GLY A 14 15.35 -7.74 -6.62
CA GLY A 14 15.15 -6.33 -7.00
C GLY A 14 14.28 -5.56 -6.03
N TRP A 15 13.94 -4.33 -6.39
CA TRP A 15 13.15 -3.44 -5.55
C TRP A 15 11.64 -3.69 -5.69
N ILE A 16 10.89 -3.36 -4.64
CA ILE A 16 9.42 -3.36 -4.63
C ILE A 16 8.91 -2.02 -4.14
N SER A 17 7.81 -1.53 -4.72
CA SER A 17 7.21 -0.25 -4.38
C SER A 17 5.70 -0.36 -4.22
N VAL A 18 5.17 0.33 -3.21
CA VAL A 18 3.74 0.63 -3.07
C VAL A 18 3.60 2.13 -2.86
N GLY A 19 2.68 2.75 -3.58
CA GLY A 19 2.45 4.18 -3.54
C GLY A 19 0.99 4.58 -3.57
N TRP A 20 0.77 5.88 -3.40
CA TRP A 20 -0.52 6.56 -3.36
C TRP A 20 -0.56 7.60 -4.45
N SER A 21 -1.61 7.56 -5.26
CA SER A 21 -1.82 8.47 -6.36
C SER A 21 -3.27 8.91 -6.38
N GLN A 22 -3.54 10.20 -6.61
CA GLN A 22 -4.91 10.65 -6.82
C GLN A 22 -5.49 10.11 -8.14
N ARG A 23 -4.63 9.94 -9.14
CA ARG A 23 -5.04 9.58 -10.51
C ARG A 23 -4.85 8.10 -10.82
N GLY A 24 -4.04 7.38 -10.03
CA GLY A 24 -3.55 6.04 -10.37
C GLY A 24 -2.31 6.08 -11.28
N ALA A 25 -1.75 7.27 -11.50
CA ALA A 25 -0.52 7.47 -12.26
C ALA A 25 0.69 7.55 -11.32
N MET A 26 1.86 7.15 -11.83
CA MET A 26 3.14 7.26 -11.13
C MET A 26 3.48 8.70 -10.72
N VAL A 27 3.08 9.69 -11.52
CA VAL A 27 3.44 11.09 -11.31
C VAL A 27 2.18 11.96 -11.24
N PRO A 28 2.04 12.82 -10.20
CA PRO A 28 2.79 12.79 -8.94
C PRO A 28 2.26 11.66 -8.03
N ALA A 29 3.14 11.00 -7.28
CA ALA A 29 2.74 10.03 -6.25
C ALA A 29 3.70 10.01 -5.06
N ASP A 30 3.19 9.66 -3.89
CA ASP A 30 4.01 9.30 -2.73
C ASP A 30 4.18 7.78 -2.75
N ALA A 31 5.39 7.27 -2.53
CA ALA A 31 5.62 5.82 -2.55
C ALA A 31 6.61 5.39 -1.47
N VAL A 32 6.45 4.17 -0.97
CA VAL A 32 7.47 3.48 -0.17
C VAL A 32 8.14 2.47 -1.07
N ILE A 33 9.47 2.55 -1.17
CA ILE A 33 10.27 1.63 -1.97
C ILE A 33 11.20 0.85 -1.05
N GLY A 34 11.20 -0.47 -1.20
CA GLY A 34 11.97 -1.40 -0.41
C GLY A 34 12.88 -2.31 -1.21
N ASN A 35 13.72 -3.04 -0.47
CA ASN A 35 14.85 -3.82 -1.00
C ASN A 35 15.81 -2.99 -1.87
N LEU A 36 16.04 -1.74 -1.42
CA LEU A 36 17.12 -0.90 -1.93
C LEU A 36 18.48 -1.39 -1.41
N PRO A 37 19.62 -0.91 -1.93
CA PRO A 37 20.93 -1.33 -1.44
C PRO A 37 21.04 -1.19 0.08
N GLY A 38 21.51 -2.26 0.74
CA GLY A 38 21.52 -2.39 2.19
C GLY A 38 20.20 -2.86 2.82
N GLY A 39 19.26 -3.41 2.02
CA GLY A 39 17.96 -3.89 2.50
C GLY A 39 17.01 -2.78 2.94
N ARG A 40 17.24 -1.55 2.47
CA ARG A 40 16.53 -0.36 2.97
C ARG A 40 15.10 -0.29 2.44
N VAL A 41 14.21 0.25 3.29
CA VAL A 41 12.84 0.64 2.97
C VAL A 41 12.73 2.15 3.21
N VAL A 42 12.34 2.91 2.19
CA VAL A 42 12.47 4.38 2.21
C VAL A 42 11.24 5.03 1.56
N PRO A 43 10.70 6.13 2.14
CA PRO A 43 9.68 6.94 1.51
C PRO A 43 10.26 7.80 0.37
N TYR A 44 9.55 7.87 -0.75
CA TYR A 44 9.89 8.60 -1.96
C TYR A 44 8.74 9.48 -2.42
N LEU A 45 9.11 10.61 -3.04
CA LEU A 45 8.20 11.43 -3.84
C LEU A 45 8.53 11.23 -5.32
N LEU A 46 7.56 10.72 -6.09
CA LEU A 46 7.70 10.42 -7.51
C LEU A 46 7.30 11.64 -8.34
N LYS A 47 8.29 12.45 -8.75
CA LYS A 47 8.08 13.71 -9.50
C LYS A 47 8.29 13.58 -11.01
N GLY A 48 8.68 12.41 -11.49
CA GLY A 48 8.96 12.16 -12.90
C GLY A 48 9.26 10.69 -13.15
N TYR A 49 9.40 10.33 -14.42
CA TYR A 49 9.62 8.93 -14.84
C TYR A 49 11.08 8.49 -14.81
N ARG A 50 12.01 9.44 -14.69
CA ARG A 50 13.46 9.14 -14.61
C ARG A 50 13.87 9.00 -13.14
N THR A 51 14.82 8.10 -12.87
CA THR A 51 15.34 7.82 -11.52
C THR A 51 15.82 9.09 -10.80
N VAL A 52 16.43 10.04 -11.52
CA VAL A 52 16.87 11.34 -10.98
C VAL A 52 15.72 12.23 -10.46
N LYS A 53 14.46 11.91 -10.79
CA LYS A 53 13.26 12.59 -10.30
C LYS A 53 12.55 11.78 -9.20
N LEU A 54 13.13 10.66 -8.76
CA LEU A 54 12.66 9.86 -7.63
C LEU A 54 13.55 10.21 -6.44
N LEU A 55 13.04 11.05 -5.56
CA LEU A 55 13.82 11.54 -4.43
C LEU A 55 13.26 10.95 -3.13
N PRO A 56 14.14 10.46 -2.22
CA PRO A 56 13.74 10.22 -0.85
C PRO A 56 13.06 11.47 -0.28
N THR A 57 12.00 11.29 0.49
CA THR A 57 11.19 12.41 0.99
C THR A 57 10.98 12.32 2.48
N ALA A 58 11.03 13.47 3.16
CA ALA A 58 10.59 13.62 4.55
C ALA A 58 9.11 14.04 4.65
N ALA A 59 8.45 14.28 3.51
CA ALA A 59 7.10 14.83 3.50
C ALA A 59 6.01 13.85 3.96
N PHE A 60 6.33 12.55 4.01
CA PHE A 60 5.59 11.60 4.80
C PHE A 60 6.55 10.65 5.52
N LYS A 61 6.11 10.16 6.67
CA LYS A 61 6.89 9.26 7.51
C LYS A 61 6.33 7.85 7.44
N ILE A 62 7.22 6.88 7.40
CA ILE A 62 6.90 5.50 7.74
C ILE A 62 7.29 5.26 9.20
N GLY A 63 6.52 4.44 9.93
CA GLY A 63 6.86 4.12 11.32
C GLY A 63 8.00 3.11 11.39
N ASP A 64 9.03 3.45 12.17
CA ASP A 64 10.27 2.69 12.27
C ASP A 64 10.07 1.28 12.86
N ASP A 65 9.09 1.11 13.75
CA ASP A 65 8.84 -0.16 14.46
C ASP A 65 8.25 -1.28 13.58
N VAL A 66 7.90 -0.98 12.32
CA VAL A 66 7.18 -1.93 11.44
C VAL A 66 7.89 -2.13 10.11
N SER A 67 8.97 -1.40 9.81
CA SER A 67 9.70 -1.55 8.55
C SER A 67 10.53 -2.84 8.53
N THR A 68 9.90 -3.97 8.25
CA THR A 68 10.59 -5.25 8.10
C THR A 68 10.65 -5.65 6.64
N MET A 69 11.81 -6.14 6.22
CA MET A 69 12.00 -6.78 4.93
C MET A 69 12.33 -8.25 5.19
N ARG A 70 11.55 -9.15 4.59
CA ARG A 70 11.89 -10.58 4.57
C ARG A 70 11.95 -11.05 3.14
N THR A 71 13.08 -11.66 2.78
CA THR A 71 13.20 -12.43 1.56
C THR A 71 12.94 -13.90 1.88
N ALA A 72 11.84 -14.43 1.37
CA ALA A 72 11.58 -15.86 1.32
C ALA A 72 12.05 -16.42 -0.03
N ALA A 73 12.21 -17.73 -0.15
CA ALA A 73 12.72 -18.39 -1.36
C ALA A 73 12.07 -17.90 -2.67
N ASN A 74 10.81 -17.47 -2.62
CA ASN A 74 10.01 -17.02 -3.76
C ASN A 74 9.36 -15.63 -3.59
N ALA A 75 9.78 -14.83 -2.61
CA ALA A 75 9.20 -13.50 -2.43
C ALA A 75 10.11 -12.51 -1.71
N THR A 76 9.96 -11.23 -2.07
CA THR A 76 10.38 -10.09 -1.24
C THR A 76 9.15 -9.49 -0.60
N ILE A 77 9.13 -9.43 0.73
CA ILE A 77 8.03 -8.86 1.50
C ILE A 77 8.55 -7.61 2.21
N ILE A 78 7.84 -6.50 2.06
CA ILE A 78 8.01 -5.32 2.90
C ILE A 78 6.76 -5.12 3.76
N LYS A 79 6.98 -4.87 5.05
CA LYS A 79 5.95 -4.39 5.97
C LYS A 79 6.35 -3.00 6.42
N PHE A 80 5.39 -2.12 6.62
CA PHE A 80 5.62 -0.80 7.19
C PHE A 80 4.29 -0.20 7.67
N SER A 81 4.35 0.88 8.43
CA SER A 81 3.19 1.71 8.73
C SER A 81 3.34 3.10 8.09
N ARG A 82 2.25 3.72 7.63
CA ARG A 82 2.24 5.11 7.15
C ARG A 82 1.55 6.02 8.17
N VAL A 83 2.18 7.14 8.49
CA VAL A 83 1.61 8.18 9.36
C VAL A 83 0.48 8.92 8.64
N LYS A 84 -0.69 9.05 9.30
CA LYS A 84 -1.89 9.72 8.77
C LYS A 84 -1.61 11.20 8.49
N GLY A 85 -2.27 11.75 7.46
CA GLY A 85 -2.26 13.20 7.19
C GLY A 85 -0.97 13.76 6.59
N THR A 86 0.00 12.90 6.28
CA THR A 86 1.29 13.29 5.69
C THR A 86 1.38 12.88 4.21
N GLY A 87 2.23 13.54 3.43
CA GLY A 87 2.38 13.34 1.99
C GLY A 87 2.13 14.61 1.16
N VAL A 88 2.75 14.67 -0.03
CA VAL A 88 2.64 15.85 -0.92
C VAL A 88 1.76 15.55 -2.11
N ALA A 89 1.96 14.40 -2.75
CA ALA A 89 1.29 14.08 -4.01
C ALA A 89 -0.13 13.54 -3.80
N ALA A 90 -0.36 12.85 -2.68
CA ALA A 90 -1.68 12.41 -2.28
C ALA A 90 -1.77 12.45 -0.76
N LYS A 91 -2.55 13.40 -0.21
CA LYS A 91 -2.94 13.33 1.19
C LYS A 91 -3.71 12.02 1.37
N PHE A 92 -3.13 11.11 2.15
CA PHE A 92 -3.78 9.84 2.45
C PHE A 92 -5.03 10.10 3.30
N ALA A 93 -6.20 9.97 2.68
CA ALA A 93 -7.49 10.07 3.37
C ALA A 93 -7.88 8.70 3.93
N MET A 94 -8.20 8.65 5.22
CA MET A 94 -8.69 7.45 5.90
C MET A 94 -10.21 7.24 5.70
N SER A 95 -10.77 7.81 4.65
CA SER A 95 -12.19 7.76 4.32
C SER A 95 -12.36 7.79 2.80
N GLY A 96 -13.26 6.95 2.29
CA GLY A 96 -13.55 6.85 0.86
C GLY A 96 -12.47 6.09 0.07
N VAL A 97 -12.52 6.22 -1.25
CA VAL A 97 -11.69 5.45 -2.18
C VAL A 97 -10.33 6.10 -2.41
N THR A 98 -9.27 5.36 -2.10
CA THR A 98 -7.88 5.70 -2.41
C THR A 98 -7.36 4.81 -3.54
N LYS A 99 -6.58 5.37 -4.47
CA LYS A 99 -5.86 4.57 -5.47
C LYS A 99 -4.42 4.32 -4.98
N LEU A 100 -4.09 3.05 -4.89
CA LEU A 100 -2.73 2.58 -4.71
C LEU A 100 -2.11 2.31 -6.07
N ILE A 101 -0.83 2.62 -6.20
CA ILE A 101 0.00 2.16 -7.31
C ILE A 101 1.04 1.18 -6.78
N TRP A 102 1.45 0.23 -7.59
CA TRP A 102 2.50 -0.72 -7.23
C TRP A 102 3.43 -0.91 -8.41
N ALA A 103 4.68 -1.23 -8.10
CA ALA A 103 5.69 -1.61 -9.09
C ALA A 103 6.77 -2.47 -8.43
N PHE A 104 7.44 -3.33 -9.20
CA PHE A 104 8.61 -4.05 -8.73
C PHE A 104 9.59 -4.36 -9.87
N SER A 105 10.83 -4.71 -9.54
CA SER A 105 11.80 -5.26 -10.49
C SER A 105 12.16 -6.68 -10.10
N CYS A 106 12.27 -7.57 -11.10
CA CYS A 106 12.68 -8.97 -10.93
C CYS A 106 14.10 -9.25 -11.47
N THR A 107 14.85 -8.20 -11.82
CA THR A 107 16.13 -8.26 -12.56
C THR A 107 17.35 -8.72 -11.76
N GLY A 108 17.24 -8.87 -10.44
CA GLY A 108 18.39 -9.00 -9.54
C GLY A 108 18.91 -7.66 -9.01
N ASN A 109 18.53 -6.54 -9.62
CA ASN A 109 19.09 -5.24 -9.30
C ASN A 109 18.26 -4.51 -8.23
N THR A 110 18.88 -4.26 -7.08
CA THR A 110 18.28 -3.50 -5.96
C THR A 110 18.36 -1.99 -6.15
N ARG A 111 19.11 -1.50 -7.15
CA ARG A 111 19.08 -0.08 -7.53
C ARG A 111 17.79 0.25 -8.27
N LEU A 112 17.27 1.46 -8.04
CA LEU A 112 16.09 1.95 -8.74
C LEU A 112 16.35 1.98 -10.25
N GLY A 113 15.39 1.45 -11.00
CA GLY A 113 15.43 1.37 -12.45
C GLY A 113 14.01 1.27 -12.99
N PHE A 114 13.87 0.96 -14.28
CA PHE A 114 12.58 0.70 -14.87
C PHE A 114 11.99 -0.61 -14.32
N HIS A 115 10.67 -0.67 -14.14
CA HIS A 115 9.94 -1.83 -13.60
C HIS A 115 9.39 -2.77 -14.69
N ASP A 116 9.72 -2.52 -15.95
CA ASP A 116 9.15 -3.23 -17.10
C ASP A 116 7.61 -3.23 -17.02
N SER A 117 6.97 -4.37 -17.30
CA SER A 117 5.52 -4.58 -17.18
C SER A 117 5.04 -4.87 -15.76
N ASN A 118 5.92 -4.86 -14.75
CA ASN A 118 5.59 -5.19 -13.37
C ASN A 118 5.08 -3.98 -12.59
N PHE A 119 3.95 -3.41 -13.02
CA PHE A 119 3.31 -2.28 -12.36
C PHE A 119 1.80 -2.32 -12.49
N GLY A 120 1.10 -1.54 -11.66
CA GLY A 120 -0.34 -1.41 -11.77
C GLY A 120 -0.96 -0.46 -10.75
N THR A 121 -2.29 -0.43 -10.75
CA THR A 121 -3.11 0.36 -9.83
C THR A 121 -4.15 -0.54 -9.17
N ALA A 122 -4.44 -0.30 -7.90
CA ALA A 122 -5.55 -0.89 -7.17
C ALA A 122 -6.37 0.22 -6.50
N LYS A 123 -7.68 0.01 -6.34
CA LYS A 123 -8.53 0.89 -5.53
C LYS A 123 -8.76 0.22 -4.17
N VAL A 124 -8.63 0.99 -3.10
CA VAL A 124 -8.93 0.57 -1.73
C VAL A 124 -9.93 1.55 -1.15
N ASP A 125 -11.04 1.05 -0.66
CA ASP A 125 -12.07 1.85 0.00
C ASP A 125 -11.88 1.79 1.52
N PHE A 126 -11.64 2.94 2.12
CA PHE A 126 -11.51 3.11 3.58
C PHE A 126 -12.79 3.64 4.22
N SER A 127 -13.91 3.68 3.50
CA SER A 127 -15.20 4.01 4.12
C SER A 127 -15.56 2.99 5.21
N CYS A 128 -15.99 3.49 6.36
CA CYS A 128 -16.54 2.65 7.41
C CYS A 128 -17.90 2.15 6.91
N ARG A 129 -17.98 0.87 6.53
CA ARG A 129 -19.28 0.24 6.32
C ARG A 129 -19.87 0.00 7.71
N THR A 130 -20.90 0.76 8.07
CA THR A 130 -21.77 0.33 9.16
C THR A 130 -22.27 -1.07 8.82
N ALA A 131 -22.10 -2.02 9.73
CA ALA A 131 -22.74 -3.32 9.61
C ALA A 131 -24.23 -3.11 9.30
N PRO A 132 -24.87 -3.91 8.44
CA PRO A 132 -26.31 -3.82 8.29
C PRO A 132 -26.92 -3.94 9.69
N SER A 133 -27.77 -2.98 10.06
CA SER A 133 -28.50 -3.06 11.31
C SER A 133 -29.25 -4.39 11.30
N SER A 134 -28.96 -5.26 12.26
CA SER A 134 -29.84 -6.37 12.56
C SER A 134 -31.21 -5.76 12.88
N GLN A 135 -32.12 -5.77 11.91
CA GLN A 135 -33.53 -5.56 12.22
C GLN A 135 -33.87 -6.60 13.28
N PRO A 136 -34.43 -6.23 14.44
CA PRO A 136 -34.98 -7.21 15.34
C PRO A 136 -36.04 -8.00 14.57
N SER A 137 -35.98 -9.33 14.66
CA SER A 137 -37.02 -10.23 14.18
C SER A 137 -38.37 -9.77 14.76
N PRO A 138 -39.47 -9.79 14.00
CA PRO A 138 -40.78 -9.51 14.58
C PRO A 138 -41.04 -10.53 15.69
N ASP A 139 -41.40 -10.03 16.87
CA ASP A 139 -41.88 -10.82 18.00
C ASP A 139 -43.05 -11.70 17.50
N TYR A 140 -42.92 -13.01 17.66
CA TYR A 140 -44.05 -13.91 17.47
C TYR A 140 -44.96 -13.72 18.68
N GLU A 141 -46.13 -13.10 18.49
CA GLU A 141 -47.22 -13.18 19.47
C GLU A 141 -47.65 -14.66 19.55
N GLU A 142 -47.50 -15.26 20.73
CA GLU A 142 -48.16 -16.53 21.05
C GLU A 142 -49.65 -16.25 21.18
N ASP A 143 -50.44 -16.70 20.20
CA ASP A 143 -51.89 -16.79 20.33
C ASP A 143 -52.22 -17.76 21.48
N GLU A 144 -52.78 -17.23 22.57
CA GLU A 144 -53.42 -18.03 23.61
C GLU A 144 -54.60 -18.80 23.00
N GLN A 145 -54.46 -20.12 22.94
CA GLN A 145 -55.53 -21.02 22.53
C GLN A 145 -56.42 -21.28 23.75
N SER A 146 -57.58 -20.65 23.76
CA SER A 146 -58.65 -20.86 24.75
C SER A 146 -59.42 -22.15 24.50
N ASP A 147 -59.54 -22.98 25.53
CA ASP A 147 -60.59 -24.00 25.72
C ASP A 147 -61.52 -23.58 26.88
#